data_AF-A0A4U3L8F6-F1
#
_entry.id   AF-A0A4U3L8F6-F1
#
_cell.length_a   1.000
_cell.length_b   1.000
_cell.length_c   1.000
_cell.angle_alpha   90.00
_cell.angle_beta   90.00
_cell.angle_gamma   90.00
#
_symmetry.space_group_name_H-M   'P 1'
#
loop_
_entity.id
_entity.type
_entity.pdbx_description
1 polymer ?
#
loop_
_entity_poly.entity_id
_entity_poly.type
_entity_poly.pdbx_seq_one_letter_code
_entity_poly.pdbx_strand_id
1 'polypeptide(L)'
;MRYFHAVQRVTIEQALIQKAKNFAAQVTATTNYADSNQLSTTKIANDHFISKIGEEAVKTVFSKYVPVSGPDYTIYHGKEKSWSDDLYVNRIGLAVKTQKRSMAQRFGLSWTFQSGASRCDVILRKPDAWVVFVAYDDINGNICYVYPPFQMKELTLGEPVLEKLKGFKKVVYANTLPLRK
;
A
#
# COMPACT_ATOMS: atom_id res chain seq x y z
N MET A 1 1.71 -15.19 10.11
CA MET A 1 1.29 -14.30 9.00
C MET A 1 1.15 -15.01 7.65
N ARG A 2 1.81 -16.14 7.37
CA ARG A 2 1.74 -16.84 6.07
C ARG A 2 0.50 -17.72 5.94
N TYR A 3 -0.67 -17.13 5.72
CA TYR A 3 -1.93 -17.88 5.60
C TYR A 3 -2.24 -18.39 4.18
N PHE A 4 -1.55 -17.86 3.16
CA PHE A 4 -1.70 -18.24 1.76
C PHE A 4 -0.40 -18.04 0.98
N HIS A 5 -0.22 -18.81 -0.09
CA HIS A 5 1.01 -18.86 -0.91
C HIS A 5 0.78 -18.46 -2.36
N ALA A 6 -0.46 -18.53 -2.85
CA ALA A 6 -0.84 -18.10 -4.19
C ALA A 6 -1.50 -16.72 -4.15
N VAL A 7 -1.33 -15.94 -5.22
CA VAL A 7 -1.99 -14.63 -5.38
C VAL A 7 -3.51 -14.81 -5.28
N GLN A 8 -4.14 -14.02 -4.41
CA GLN A 8 -5.58 -14.07 -4.19
C GLN A 8 -6.26 -12.97 -5.01
N ARG A 9 -7.24 -13.37 -5.82
CA ARG A 9 -8.09 -12.42 -6.57
C ARG A 9 -9.31 -12.07 -5.73
N VAL A 10 -9.56 -10.78 -5.53
CA VAL A 10 -10.72 -10.26 -4.79
C VAL A 10 -11.39 -9.16 -5.58
N THR A 11 -12.71 -9.20 -5.66
CA THR A 11 -13.52 -8.08 -6.13
C THR A 11 -13.87 -7.19 -4.95
N ILE A 12 -13.61 -5.89 -5.05
CA ILE A 12 -13.92 -4.92 -4.02
C ILE A 12 -15.36 -4.44 -4.18
N GLU A 13 -16.12 -4.53 -3.09
CA GLU A 13 -17.50 -4.09 -3.04
C GLU A 13 -17.64 -2.58 -3.24
N GLN A 14 -18.73 -2.17 -3.88
CA GLN A 14 -18.99 -0.75 -4.16
C GLN A 14 -19.05 0.11 -2.90
N ALA A 15 -19.57 -0.43 -1.80
CA ALA A 15 -19.60 0.26 -0.51
C ALA A 15 -18.18 0.61 -0.01
N LEU A 16 -17.22 -0.31 -0.13
CA LEU A 16 -15.83 -0.08 0.28
C LEU A 16 -15.12 0.93 -0.64
N ILE A 17 -15.44 0.90 -1.93
CA ILE A 17 -14.94 1.89 -2.89
C ILE A 17 -15.43 3.30 -2.52
N GLN A 18 -16.72 3.44 -2.23
CA GLN A 18 -17.28 4.73 -1.86
C GLN A 18 -16.68 5.22 -0.53
N LYS A 19 -16.50 4.32 0.44
CA LYS A 19 -15.83 4.63 1.71
C LYS A 19 -14.39 5.12 1.50
N ALA A 20 -13.61 4.44 0.66
CA ALA A 20 -12.25 4.86 0.31
C ALA A 20 -12.20 6.21 -0.41
N LYS A 21 -13.15 6.48 -1.32
CA LYS A 21 -13.27 7.78 -2.01
C LYS A 21 -13.58 8.90 -1.02
N ASN A 22 -14.54 8.68 -0.12
CA ASN A 22 -14.94 9.66 0.88
C ASN A 22 -13.77 10.01 1.80
N PHE A 23 -13.01 9.00 2.24
CA PHE A 23 -11.79 9.19 3.03
C PHE A 23 -10.75 10.02 2.28
N ALA A 24 -10.44 9.65 1.05
CA ALA A 24 -9.46 10.36 0.23
C ALA A 24 -9.82 11.85 0.04
N ALA A 25 -11.11 12.15 -0.19
CA ALA A 25 -11.60 13.52 -0.30
C ALA A 25 -11.40 14.30 1.01
N GLN A 26 -11.76 13.69 2.15
CA GLN A 26 -11.63 14.33 3.46
C GLN A 26 -10.16 14.61 3.83
N VAL A 27 -9.26 13.62 3.67
CA VAL A 27 -7.83 13.82 3.96
C VAL A 27 -7.21 14.92 3.11
N THR A 28 -7.57 14.96 1.83
CA THR A 28 -7.04 15.97 0.90
C THR A 28 -7.53 17.37 1.23
N ALA A 29 -8.71 17.51 1.82
CA ALA A 29 -9.26 18.80 2.26
C ALA A 29 -8.60 19.33 3.54
N THR A 30 -8.09 18.45 4.41
CA THR A 30 -7.62 18.82 5.76
C THR A 30 -6.11 18.90 5.91
N THR A 31 -5.34 18.27 5.01
CA THR A 31 -3.88 18.17 5.13
C THR A 31 -3.16 19.13 4.18
N ASN A 32 -2.22 19.93 4.71
CA ASN A 32 -1.32 20.74 3.90
C ASN A 32 -0.12 19.90 3.41
N TYR A 33 0.00 19.69 2.09
CA TYR A 33 1.06 18.89 1.46
C TYR A 33 2.22 19.73 0.87
N ALA A 34 2.33 21.01 1.25
CA ALA A 34 3.38 21.91 0.76
C ALA A 34 4.81 21.39 1.03
N ASP A 35 5.00 20.61 2.11
CA ASP A 35 6.28 20.00 2.51
C ASP A 35 6.79 18.93 1.52
N SER A 36 5.91 18.37 0.70
CA SER A 36 6.22 17.29 -0.24
C SER A 36 6.22 17.72 -1.71
N ASN A 37 6.04 19.02 -1.97
CA ASN A 37 5.89 19.62 -3.31
C ASN A 37 4.82 18.91 -4.18
N GLN A 38 3.85 18.25 -3.54
CA GLN A 38 2.73 17.61 -4.19
C GLN A 38 1.58 18.61 -4.29
N LEU A 39 1.60 19.44 -5.32
CA LEU A 39 0.59 20.49 -5.52
C LEU A 39 -0.71 19.96 -6.16
N SER A 40 -0.70 18.74 -6.69
CA SER A 40 -1.89 18.13 -7.29
C SER A 40 -2.73 17.42 -6.23
N THR A 41 -3.78 18.10 -5.77
CA THR A 41 -4.81 17.54 -4.88
C THR A 41 -5.45 16.28 -5.45
N THR A 42 -5.67 16.24 -6.77
CA THR A 42 -6.18 15.04 -7.47
C THR A 42 -5.26 13.85 -7.29
N LYS A 43 -3.93 14.04 -7.43
CA LYS A 43 -2.97 12.95 -7.24
C LYS A 43 -2.96 12.47 -5.80
N ILE A 44 -2.99 13.39 -4.83
CA ILE A 44 -3.00 13.08 -3.40
C ILE A 44 -4.25 12.26 -3.05
N ALA A 45 -5.43 12.74 -3.46
CA ALA A 45 -6.69 12.03 -3.26
C ALA A 45 -6.64 10.63 -3.88
N ASN A 46 -6.13 10.52 -5.11
CA ASN A 46 -5.97 9.22 -5.77
C ASN A 46 -5.01 8.30 -4.99
N ASP A 47 -3.88 8.79 -4.50
CA ASP A 47 -2.93 7.96 -3.73
C ASP A 47 -3.56 7.42 -2.44
N HIS A 48 -4.31 8.24 -1.69
CA HIS A 48 -5.04 7.79 -0.49
C HIS A 48 -6.14 6.80 -0.81
N PHE A 49 -6.90 7.05 -1.86
CA PHE A 49 -7.94 6.14 -2.34
C PHE A 49 -7.34 4.76 -2.65
N ILE A 50 -6.26 4.72 -3.43
CA ILE A 50 -5.59 3.47 -3.81
C ILE A 50 -4.98 2.74 -2.63
N SER A 51 -4.45 3.47 -1.64
CA SER A 51 -3.99 2.87 -0.38
C SER A 51 -5.12 2.11 0.30
N LYS A 52 -6.26 2.77 0.54
CA LYS A 52 -7.40 2.17 1.24
C LYS A 52 -8.01 1.00 0.48
N ILE A 53 -8.05 1.06 -0.86
CA ILE A 53 -8.51 -0.07 -1.68
C ILE A 53 -7.62 -1.30 -1.45
N GLY A 54 -6.30 -1.13 -1.42
CA GLY A 54 -5.41 -2.25 -1.13
C GLY A 54 -5.57 -2.79 0.28
N GLU A 55 -5.69 -1.90 1.28
CA GLU A 55 -5.87 -2.31 2.66
C GLU A 55 -7.17 -3.12 2.86
N GLU A 56 -8.28 -2.66 2.29
CA GLU A 56 -9.54 -3.42 2.33
C GLU A 56 -9.41 -4.76 1.58
N ALA A 57 -8.72 -4.80 0.44
CA ALA A 57 -8.46 -6.05 -0.28
C ALA A 57 -7.71 -7.08 0.59
N VAL A 58 -6.65 -6.63 1.28
CA VAL A 58 -5.86 -7.46 2.19
C VAL A 58 -6.71 -7.93 3.36
N LYS A 59 -7.50 -7.04 3.96
CA LYS A 59 -8.44 -7.41 5.03
C LYS A 59 -9.41 -8.48 4.58
N THR A 60 -10.03 -8.36 3.40
CA THR A 60 -10.96 -9.37 2.87
C THR A 60 -10.30 -10.73 2.69
N VAL A 61 -9.05 -10.78 2.25
CA VAL A 61 -8.31 -12.05 2.12
C VAL A 61 -7.99 -12.66 3.48
N PHE A 62 -7.38 -11.88 4.37
CA PHE A 62 -6.91 -12.39 5.67
C PHE A 62 -8.05 -12.76 6.61
N SER A 63 -9.18 -12.05 6.55
CA SER A 63 -10.38 -12.32 7.38
C SER A 63 -10.97 -13.71 7.17
N LYS A 64 -10.61 -14.42 6.09
CA LYS A 64 -10.99 -15.82 5.85
C LYS A 64 -10.26 -16.80 6.78
N TYR A 65 -9.12 -16.40 7.32
CA TYR A 65 -8.22 -17.26 8.10
C TYR A 65 -8.10 -16.80 9.56
N VAL A 66 -8.18 -15.49 9.79
CA VAL A 66 -7.84 -14.89 11.07
C VAL A 66 -8.52 -13.52 11.22
N PRO A 67 -8.92 -13.10 12.43
CA PRO A 67 -9.38 -11.74 12.66
C PRO A 67 -8.32 -10.69 12.29
N VAL A 68 -8.78 -9.64 11.60
CA VAL A 68 -7.95 -8.50 11.17
C VAL A 68 -8.57 -7.22 11.67
N SER A 69 -7.77 -6.35 12.29
CA SER A 69 -8.17 -4.99 12.63
C SER A 69 -7.59 -3.98 11.65
N GLY A 70 -8.33 -2.88 11.44
CA GLY A 70 -8.10 -1.91 10.38
C GLY A 70 -8.99 -2.16 9.14
N PRO A 71 -8.78 -1.45 8.03
CA PRO A 71 -7.92 -0.27 7.97
C PRO A 71 -8.48 0.90 8.77
N ASP A 72 -7.60 1.80 9.21
CA ASP A 72 -7.98 3.02 9.93
C ASP A 72 -8.50 4.09 8.96
N TYR A 73 -9.69 4.61 9.21
CA TYR A 73 -10.32 5.68 8.42
C TYR A 73 -10.34 7.02 9.15
N THR A 74 -9.64 7.14 10.27
CA THR A 74 -9.57 8.36 11.06
C THR A 74 -8.84 9.45 10.27
N ILE A 75 -9.44 10.64 10.23
CA ILE A 75 -8.85 11.85 9.62
C ILE A 75 -8.07 12.58 10.72
N TYR A 76 -6.75 12.52 10.64
CA TYR A 76 -5.88 13.17 11.62
C TYR A 76 -5.65 14.65 11.26
N HIS A 77 -5.66 15.53 12.26
CA HIS A 77 -5.35 16.95 12.10
C HIS A 77 -3.98 17.29 12.71
N GLY A 78 -3.15 18.01 11.97
CA GLY A 78 -1.87 18.53 12.46
C GLY A 78 -0.92 17.45 12.99
N LYS A 79 -0.53 17.54 14.26
CA LYS A 79 0.48 16.66 14.91
C LYS A 79 -0.08 15.32 15.40
N GLU A 80 -1.38 15.06 15.23
CA GLU A 80 -2.05 13.86 15.75
C GLU A 80 -1.83 12.61 14.89
N LYS A 81 -1.06 12.73 13.81
CA LYS A 81 -0.86 11.64 12.85
C LYS A 81 -0.26 10.42 13.54
N SER A 82 -1.05 9.36 13.65
CA SER A 82 -0.53 8.06 14.08
C SER A 82 0.33 7.48 12.94
N TRP A 83 1.50 6.97 13.31
CA TRP A 83 2.39 6.23 12.41
C TRP A 83 2.15 4.72 12.52
N SER A 84 0.92 4.32 12.88
CA SER A 84 0.55 2.91 13.05
C SER A 84 0.55 2.17 11.70
N ASP A 85 0.79 0.87 11.76
CA ASP A 85 0.72 0.01 10.58
C ASP A 85 -0.72 -0.01 10.01
N ASP A 86 -0.84 -0.25 8.70
CA ASP A 86 -2.11 -0.12 7.98
C ASP A 86 -3.18 -1.11 8.48
N LEU A 87 -2.74 -2.33 8.80
CA LEU A 87 -3.57 -3.42 9.35
C LEU A 87 -2.83 -4.11 10.50
N TYR A 88 -3.60 -4.78 11.36
CA TYR A 88 -3.03 -5.68 12.37
C TYR A 88 -3.69 -7.04 12.30
N VAL A 89 -2.88 -8.09 12.30
CA VAL A 89 -3.30 -9.49 12.29
C VAL A 89 -2.72 -10.17 13.52
N ASN A 90 -3.56 -10.63 14.44
CA ASN A 90 -3.13 -11.13 15.76
C ASN A 90 -2.16 -10.15 16.47
N ARG A 91 -2.47 -8.85 16.45
CA ARG A 91 -1.65 -7.76 17.03
C ARG A 91 -0.29 -7.53 16.35
N ILE A 92 0.02 -8.25 15.28
CA ILE A 92 1.22 -8.02 14.48
C ILE A 92 0.86 -7.04 13.36
N GLY A 93 1.61 -5.94 13.28
CA GLY A 93 1.45 -4.93 12.24
C GLY A 93 1.76 -5.49 10.85
N LEU A 94 0.95 -5.08 9.88
CA LEU A 94 1.02 -5.51 8.49
C LEU A 94 0.90 -4.28 7.60
N ALA A 95 2.00 -3.93 6.93
CA ALA A 95 1.98 -2.86 5.95
C ALA A 95 1.38 -3.34 4.63
N VAL A 96 0.71 -2.43 3.93
CA VAL A 96 0.12 -2.69 2.62
C VAL A 96 0.68 -1.71 1.61
N LYS A 97 1.16 -2.23 0.47
CA LYS A 97 1.58 -1.40 -0.66
C LYS A 97 0.78 -1.78 -1.89
N THR A 98 0.19 -0.77 -2.53
CA THR A 98 -0.71 -0.96 -3.68
C THR A 98 -0.18 -0.24 -4.91
N GLN A 99 -0.24 -0.89 -6.06
CA GLN A 99 0.01 -0.25 -7.36
C GLN A 99 -1.18 -0.48 -8.30
N LYS A 100 -1.55 0.56 -9.05
CA LYS A 100 -2.54 0.47 -10.11
C LYS A 100 -2.00 -0.28 -11.33
N ARG A 101 -2.85 -1.06 -12.00
CA ARG A 101 -2.51 -1.80 -13.23
C ARG A 101 -2.16 -0.85 -14.38
N SER A 102 -2.87 0.27 -14.51
CA SER A 102 -2.54 1.32 -15.49
C SER A 102 -1.11 1.87 -15.32
N MET A 103 -0.61 1.94 -14.08
CA MET A 103 0.76 2.36 -13.79
C MET A 103 1.76 1.23 -14.00
N ALA A 104 1.39 0.00 -13.64
CA ALA A 104 2.20 -1.19 -13.89
C ALA A 104 2.45 -1.41 -15.39
N GLN A 105 1.48 -1.13 -16.26
CA GLN A 105 1.66 -1.20 -17.72
C GLN A 105 2.73 -0.23 -18.25
N ARG A 106 2.95 0.89 -17.56
CA ARG A 106 3.90 1.93 -17.97
C ARG A 106 5.30 1.73 -17.41
N PHE A 107 5.40 1.21 -16.18
CA PHE A 107 6.65 1.21 -15.42
C PHE A 107 7.04 -0.17 -14.86
N GLY A 108 6.26 -1.20 -15.18
CA GLY A 108 6.38 -2.52 -14.57
C GLY A 108 5.67 -2.61 -13.22
N LEU A 109 5.14 -3.82 -12.92
CA LEU A 109 4.49 -4.08 -11.64
C LEU A 109 5.51 -4.04 -10.50
N SER A 110 5.33 -3.08 -9.60
CA SER A 110 6.25 -2.79 -8.53
C SER A 110 5.64 -1.94 -7.42
N TRP A 111 6.24 -1.98 -6.24
CA TRP A 111 5.77 -1.26 -5.06
C TRP A 111 6.87 -0.40 -4.47
N THR A 112 6.54 0.87 -4.22
CA THR A 112 7.51 1.89 -3.82
C THR A 112 7.49 2.16 -2.33
N PHE A 113 8.68 2.33 -1.76
CA PHE A 113 8.92 2.76 -0.39
C PHE A 113 9.64 4.11 -0.39
N GLN A 114 9.28 5.00 0.53
CA GLN A 114 10.00 6.27 0.72
C GLN A 114 11.35 5.99 1.36
N SER A 115 12.45 6.46 0.76
CA SER A 115 13.81 6.22 1.25
C SER A 115 14.68 7.49 1.25
N GLY A 116 14.06 8.68 1.19
CA GLY A 116 14.79 9.94 1.22
C GLY A 116 15.31 10.28 2.62
N ALA A 117 16.28 11.20 2.69
CA ALA A 117 16.90 11.62 3.95
C ALA A 117 15.90 12.30 4.91
N SER A 118 14.99 13.13 4.39
CA SER A 118 13.97 13.83 5.18
C SER A 118 12.71 12.99 5.43
N ARG A 119 12.43 12.01 4.57
CA ARG A 119 11.24 11.15 4.66
C ARG A 119 11.58 9.72 4.26
N CYS A 120 11.56 8.83 5.25
CA CYS A 120 11.91 7.43 5.11
C CYS A 120 10.82 6.56 5.75
N ASP A 121 10.32 5.56 5.02
CA ASP A 121 9.36 4.60 5.55
C ASP A 121 10.06 3.75 6.62
N VAL A 122 9.55 3.78 7.85
CA VAL A 122 10.15 3.10 9.02
C VAL A 122 10.32 1.60 8.77
N ILE A 123 9.44 0.99 7.97
CA ILE A 123 9.49 -0.43 7.63
C ILE A 123 10.80 -0.84 6.94
N LEU A 124 11.47 0.06 6.22
CA LEU A 124 12.76 -0.20 5.60
C LEU A 124 13.87 -0.53 6.60
N ARG A 125 13.69 -0.17 7.88
CA ARG A 125 14.62 -0.44 8.98
C ARG A 125 14.21 -1.62 9.86
N LYS A 126 13.12 -2.31 9.52
CA LYS A 126 12.54 -3.41 10.31
C LYS A 126 12.58 -4.71 9.51
N PRO A 127 13.67 -5.49 9.54
CA PRO A 127 13.82 -6.69 8.71
C PRO A 127 12.71 -7.73 8.93
N ASP A 128 12.19 -7.84 10.15
CA ASP A 128 11.13 -8.79 10.49
C ASP A 128 9.71 -8.26 10.27
N ALA A 129 9.54 -6.98 9.90
CA ALA A 129 8.24 -6.40 9.63
C ALA A 129 7.58 -7.06 8.42
N TRP A 130 6.26 -7.20 8.49
CA TRP A 130 5.46 -7.84 7.45
C TRP A 130 4.87 -6.81 6.49
N VAL A 131 4.89 -7.14 5.21
CA VAL A 131 4.28 -6.36 4.14
C VAL A 131 3.49 -7.27 3.20
N VAL A 132 2.36 -6.76 2.72
CA VAL A 132 1.57 -7.36 1.64
C VAL A 132 1.52 -6.41 0.46
N PHE A 133 1.65 -6.98 -0.72
CA PHE A 133 1.64 -6.26 -1.98
C PHE A 133 0.31 -6.48 -2.70
N VAL A 134 -0.23 -5.42 -3.28
CA VAL A 134 -1.51 -5.46 -3.99
C VAL A 134 -1.36 -4.83 -5.38
N ALA A 135 -1.86 -5.52 -6.40
CA ALA A 135 -2.10 -4.92 -7.71
C ALA A 135 -3.60 -4.63 -7.87
N TYR A 136 -3.96 -3.37 -8.05
CA TYR A 136 -5.35 -2.95 -8.28
C TYR A 136 -5.61 -2.78 -9.77
N ASP A 137 -6.57 -3.52 -10.31
CA ASP A 137 -6.96 -3.48 -11.72
C ASP A 137 -7.89 -2.31 -12.02
N ASP A 138 -7.36 -1.09 -12.03
CA ASP A 138 -8.15 0.11 -12.33
C ASP A 138 -8.67 0.20 -13.78
N ILE A 139 -8.46 -0.83 -14.60
CA ILE A 139 -8.83 -0.87 -16.02
C ILE A 139 -10.04 -1.79 -16.25
N ASN A 140 -10.05 -3.00 -15.68
CA ASN A 140 -11.04 -4.04 -15.99
C ASN A 140 -12.08 -4.23 -14.89
N GLY A 141 -12.21 -3.27 -13.98
CA GLY A 141 -13.17 -3.28 -12.87
C GLY A 141 -12.51 -3.40 -11.51
N ASN A 142 -13.27 -3.36 -10.43
CA ASN A 142 -12.71 -3.20 -9.08
C ASN A 142 -12.10 -4.48 -8.49
N ILE A 143 -11.06 -5.00 -9.13
CA ILE A 143 -10.40 -6.25 -8.78
C ILE A 143 -9.03 -5.93 -8.19
N CYS A 144 -8.70 -6.58 -7.09
CA CYS A 144 -7.38 -6.59 -6.49
C CYS A 144 -6.76 -7.98 -6.57
N TYR A 145 -5.47 -8.02 -6.89
CA TYR A 145 -4.63 -9.20 -6.79
C TYR A 145 -3.71 -9.02 -5.58
N VAL A 146 -4.01 -9.76 -4.52
CA VAL A 146 -3.30 -9.71 -3.25
C VAL A 146 -2.21 -10.78 -3.25
N TYR A 147 -0.96 -10.34 -3.19
CA TYR A 147 0.20 -11.23 -3.13
C TYR A 147 0.36 -11.81 -1.71
N PRO A 148 1.06 -12.95 -1.56
CA PRO A 148 1.39 -13.48 -0.25
C PRO A 148 2.11 -12.46 0.64
N PRO A 149 2.02 -12.58 1.97
CA PRO A 149 2.76 -11.72 2.89
C PRO A 149 4.25 -12.09 2.90
N PHE A 150 5.10 -11.06 2.90
CA PHE A 150 6.55 -11.17 2.99
C PHE A 150 7.08 -10.43 4.21
N GLN A 151 8.18 -10.90 4.78
CA GLN A 151 8.99 -10.07 5.67
C GLN A 151 9.94 -9.21 4.86
N MET A 152 10.27 -8.01 5.34
CA MET A 152 11.17 -7.10 4.62
C MET A 152 12.54 -7.71 4.30
N LYS A 153 13.09 -8.54 5.19
CA LYS A 153 14.37 -9.24 4.97
C LYS A 153 14.35 -10.24 3.82
N GLU A 154 13.17 -10.65 3.36
CA GLU A 154 13.01 -11.57 2.22
C GLU A 154 13.02 -10.83 0.87
N LEU A 155 12.99 -9.50 0.89
CA LEU A 155 12.75 -8.69 -0.30
C LEU A 155 14.04 -8.11 -0.85
N THR A 156 14.14 -8.12 -2.18
CA THR A 156 15.19 -7.37 -2.90
C THR A 156 14.69 -5.96 -3.18
N LEU A 157 15.37 -4.96 -2.63
CA LEU A 157 15.07 -3.54 -2.86
C LEU A 157 15.91 -3.02 -4.03
N GLY A 158 15.25 -2.70 -5.13
CA GLY A 158 15.85 -2.06 -6.31
C GLY A 158 15.68 -0.55 -6.35
N GLU A 159 16.26 0.05 -7.38
CA GLU A 159 16.04 1.46 -7.74
C GLU A 159 14.78 1.62 -8.60
N PRO A 160 14.08 2.77 -8.54
CA PRO A 160 12.96 3.06 -9.41
C PRO A 160 13.38 3.26 -10.86
N VAL A 161 12.47 2.94 -11.78
CA VAL A 161 12.65 3.17 -13.24
C VAL A 161 12.84 4.65 -13.56
N LEU A 162 12.12 5.54 -12.86
CA LEU A 162 12.23 6.98 -13.08
C LEU A 162 13.47 7.53 -12.38
N GLU A 163 14.44 8.04 -13.15
CA GLU A 163 15.71 8.60 -12.65
C GLU A 163 15.49 9.62 -11.52
N LYS A 164 14.52 10.53 -11.67
CA LYS A 164 14.21 11.55 -10.65
C LYS A 164 13.79 11.01 -9.29
N LEU A 165 13.44 9.72 -9.21
CA LEU A 165 13.05 9.07 -7.96
C LEU A 165 14.20 8.31 -7.30
N LYS A 166 15.31 8.07 -8.01
CA LYS A 166 16.48 7.39 -7.46
C LYS A 166 17.05 8.19 -6.29
N GLY A 167 17.48 7.48 -5.25
CA GLY A 167 17.90 8.09 -3.97
C GLY A 167 16.76 8.55 -3.05
N PHE A 168 15.53 8.72 -3.55
CA PHE A 168 14.36 9.09 -2.75
C PHE A 168 13.37 7.94 -2.55
N LYS A 169 13.46 6.92 -3.41
CA LYS A 169 12.57 5.75 -3.43
C LYS A 169 13.39 4.47 -3.50
N LYS A 170 12.89 3.43 -2.84
CA LYS A 170 13.23 2.04 -3.10
C LYS A 170 12.02 1.29 -3.64
N VAL A 171 12.27 0.26 -4.44
CA VAL A 171 11.23 -0.45 -5.16
C VAL A 171 11.38 -1.95 -4.99
N VAL A 172 10.25 -2.64 -4.78
CA VAL A 172 10.16 -4.10 -4.90
C VAL A 172 9.45 -4.41 -6.20
N TYR A 173 10.11 -5.11 -7.11
CA TYR A 173 9.51 -5.52 -8.38
C TYR A 173 8.84 -6.89 -8.25
N ALA A 174 7.69 -7.07 -8.90
CA ALA A 174 6.95 -8.33 -8.81
C ALA A 174 7.76 -9.54 -9.29
N ASN A 175 8.61 -9.37 -10.32
CA ASN A 175 9.49 -10.43 -10.83
C ASN A 175 10.68 -10.77 -9.91
N THR A 176 10.93 -9.95 -8.88
CA THR A 176 11.96 -10.21 -7.84
C THR A 176 11.38 -10.79 -6.56
N LEU A 177 10.05 -10.99 -6.49
CA LEU A 177 9.44 -11.59 -5.32
C LEU A 177 9.93 -13.05 -5.15
N PRO A 178 10.27 -13.48 -3.92
CA PRO A 178 10.66 -14.85 -3.66
C PRO A 178 9.60 -15.85 -4.13
N LEU A 179 10.02 -16.86 -4.89
CA LEU A 179 9.18 -18.01 -5.20
C LEU A 179 8.86 -18.74 -3.89
N ARG A 180 7.58 -18.90 -3.59
CA ARG A 180 7.14 -19.69 -2.44
C ARG A 180 6.85 -21.10 -2.92
N LYS A 181 7.69 -22.03 -2.50
CA LYS A 181 7.41 -23.47 -2.54
C LYS A 181 6.36 -23.82 -1.49
#